data_AF-A0A9D7ZDI2-F1
#
_entry.id   AF-A0A9D7ZDI2-F1
#
_cell.length_a   1.000
_cell.length_b   1.000
_cell.length_c   1.000
_cell.angle_alpha   90.00
_cell.angle_beta   90.00
_cell.angle_gamma   90.00
#
_symmetry.space_group_name_H-M   'P 1'
#
loop_
_entity.id
_entity.type
_entity.pdbx_description
1 polymer ?
#
loop_
_entity_poly.entity_id
_entity_poly.type
_entity_poly.pdbx_seq_one_letter_code
_entity_poly.pdbx_strand_id
1 'polypeptide(L)'
;MAQHSSKGARFQAVTANRLNDGEVVYFKDNSWIENFAEAEIADGQEAAEALLTRASPDNMEAFILDPYLFEVSECQDGFTPVSVRENIRAKGPTVRTDLGKQAEAG
;
A
#
# COMPACT_ATOMS: atom_id res chain seq x y z
N MET A 1 3.52 -10.02 -12.77
CA MET A 1 2.25 -10.42 -12.12
C MET A 1 1.35 -9.21 -12.06
N ALA A 2 0.08 -9.35 -12.38
CA ALA A 2 -0.73 -8.22 -12.79
C ALA A 2 -1.04 -7.24 -11.64
N GLN A 3 -0.46 -6.05 -11.76
CA GLN A 3 -0.88 -4.83 -11.06
C GLN A 3 -2.28 -4.51 -11.56
N HIS A 4 -3.32 -4.88 -10.80
CA HIS A 4 -4.68 -4.56 -11.16
C HIS A 4 -5.18 -3.43 -10.26
N SER A 5 -4.77 -2.20 -10.58
CA SER A 5 -5.71 -1.10 -10.44
C SER A 5 -6.66 -1.19 -11.63
N SER A 6 -7.97 -1.24 -11.38
CA SER A 6 -8.94 -1.17 -12.47
C SER A 6 -8.78 0.16 -13.22
N LYS A 7 -9.03 0.16 -14.53
CA LYS A 7 -9.08 1.39 -15.31
C LYS A 7 -10.29 2.19 -14.83
N GLY A 8 -10.08 3.20 -13.98
CA GLY A 8 -11.14 3.98 -13.34
C GLY A 8 -11.27 3.83 -11.83
N ALA A 9 -10.29 3.24 -11.14
CA ALA A 9 -10.22 3.27 -9.68
C ALA A 9 -10.30 4.72 -9.18
N ARG A 10 -11.29 5.02 -8.32
CA ARG A 10 -11.44 6.35 -7.73
C ARG A 10 -10.37 6.58 -6.66
N PHE A 11 -10.24 5.65 -5.72
CA PHE A 11 -9.29 5.78 -4.62
C PHE A 11 -8.13 4.80 -4.80
N GLN A 12 -6.91 5.31 -4.63
CA GLN A 12 -5.69 4.51 -4.77
C GLN A 12 -4.68 4.83 -3.68
N ALA A 13 -3.85 3.84 -3.34
CA ALA A 13 -2.70 4.00 -2.45
C ALA A 13 -1.45 3.45 -3.11
N VAL A 14 -0.27 3.82 -2.62
CA VAL A 14 1.02 3.29 -3.08
C VAL A 14 1.57 2.29 -2.07
N THR A 15 2.02 1.14 -2.57
CA THR A 15 2.73 0.14 -1.77
C THR A 15 4.05 -0.24 -2.45
N ALA A 16 5.00 -0.72 -1.65
CA ALA A 16 6.27 -1.29 -2.09
C ALA A 16 6.69 -2.44 -1.16
N ASN A 17 7.77 -3.13 -1.50
CA ASN A 17 8.49 -4.00 -0.56
C ASN A 17 9.77 -3.29 -0.10
N ARG A 18 10.01 -3.23 1.21
CA ARG A 18 11.24 -2.69 1.78
C ARG A 18 12.38 -3.70 1.63
N LEU A 19 13.56 -3.25 1.23
CA LEU A 19 14.66 -4.15 0.84
C LEU A 19 15.40 -4.79 2.00
N ASN A 20 15.44 -4.14 3.17
CA ASN A 20 16.24 -4.61 4.31
C ASN A 20 15.62 -5.84 4.99
N ASP A 21 14.29 -5.93 5.03
CA ASP A 21 13.55 -6.96 5.77
C ASP A 21 12.43 -7.62 4.94
N GLY A 22 12.17 -7.12 3.73
CA GLY A 22 11.11 -7.64 2.86
C GLY A 22 9.71 -7.21 3.25
N GLU A 23 9.57 -6.28 4.21
CA GLU A 23 8.29 -5.88 4.75
C GLU A 23 7.45 -5.14 3.70
N VAL A 24 6.12 -5.34 3.73
CA VAL A 24 5.22 -4.57 2.88
C VAL A 24 5.05 -3.20 3.50
N VAL A 25 5.32 -2.15 2.73
CA VAL A 25 5.18 -0.77 3.18
C VAL A 25 4.21 0.03 2.32
N TYR A 26 3.70 1.10 2.88
CA TYR A 26 2.77 2.04 2.31
C TYR A 26 3.31 3.45 2.42
N PHE A 27 2.99 4.29 1.43
CA PHE A 27 3.51 5.64 1.38
C PHE A 27 2.64 6.62 2.19
N LYS A 28 3.29 7.50 2.97
CA LYS A 28 2.68 8.59 3.74
C LYS A 28 3.71 9.70 3.93
N ASP A 29 3.38 10.95 3.60
CA ASP A 29 4.22 12.13 3.90
C ASP A 29 5.71 11.96 3.53
N ASN A 30 5.99 11.51 2.29
CA ASN A 30 7.35 11.25 1.79
C ASN A 30 8.13 10.15 2.56
N SER A 31 7.43 9.31 3.30
CA SER A 31 7.99 8.22 4.09
C SER A 31 7.25 6.91 3.84
N TRP A 32 7.90 5.80 4.18
CA TRP A 32 7.34 4.45 4.10
C TRP A 32 6.97 3.95 5.49
N ILE A 33 5.70 3.57 5.65
CA ILE A 33 5.14 3.05 6.90
C ILE A 33 4.57 1.65 6.72
N GLU A 34 4.42 0.90 7.80
CA GLU A 34 3.96 -0.49 7.75
C GLU A 34 2.44 -0.63 7.86
N ASN A 35 1.80 0.32 8.55
CA ASN A 35 0.37 0.33 8.79
C ASN A 35 -0.41 0.95 7.62
N PHE A 36 -1.18 0.13 6.91
CA PHE A 36 -2.01 0.58 5.80
C PHE A 36 -3.07 1.61 6.22
N ALA A 37 -3.61 1.53 7.45
CA ALA A 37 -4.67 2.43 7.91
C ALA A 37 -4.25 3.91 7.96
N GLU A 38 -2.94 4.16 7.98
CA GLU A 38 -2.36 5.50 7.97
C GLU A 38 -1.82 5.93 6.60
N ALA A 39 -1.91 5.06 5.59
CA ALA A 39 -1.39 5.34 4.27
C ALA A 39 -2.09 6.54 3.63
N GLU A 40 -1.35 7.29 2.83
CA GLU A 40 -1.93 8.37 2.05
C GLU A 40 -2.79 7.80 0.91
N ILE A 41 -4.02 8.29 0.79
CA ILE A 41 -4.99 7.87 -0.21
C ILE A 41 -5.19 8.98 -1.23
N ALA A 42 -5.00 8.66 -2.51
CA ALA A 42 -5.31 9.55 -3.62
C ALA A 42 -6.78 9.40 -4.04
N ASP A 43 -7.47 10.52 -4.29
CA ASP A 43 -8.80 10.57 -4.93
C ASP A 43 -8.65 11.06 -6.38
N GLY A 44 -8.87 10.15 -7.32
CA GLY A 44 -8.76 10.38 -8.75
C GLY A 44 -7.38 10.09 -9.33
N GLN A 45 -7.36 9.97 -10.66
CA GLN A 45 -6.18 9.56 -11.43
C GLN A 45 -4.99 10.53 -11.27
N GLU A 46 -5.24 11.84 -11.32
CA GLU A 46 -4.19 12.86 -11.23
C GLU A 46 -3.49 12.84 -9.85
N ALA A 47 -4.28 12.72 -8.77
CA ALA A 47 -3.74 12.59 -7.41
C ALA A 47 -2.94 11.29 -7.25
N ALA A 48 -3.39 10.21 -7.86
CA ALA A 48 -2.72 8.92 -7.79
C ALA A 48 -1.35 8.95 -8.51
N GLU A 49 -1.29 9.55 -9.70
CA GLU A 49 -0.04 9.75 -10.43
C GLU A 49 0.94 10.64 -9.63
N ALA A 50 0.45 11.75 -9.06
CA ALA A 50 1.28 12.62 -8.21
C ALA A 50 1.80 11.91 -6.95
N LEU A 51 0.98 11.06 -6.34
CA LEU A 51 1.38 10.24 -5.19
C LEU A 51 2.48 9.24 -5.58
N LEU A 52 2.33 8.54 -6.70
CA LEU A 52 3.32 7.60 -7.19
C LEU A 52 4.66 8.28 -7.55
N THR A 53 4.59 9.47 -8.15
CA THR A 53 5.80 10.28 -8.42
C THR A 53 6.53 10.64 -7.13
N ARG A 54 5.81 11.07 -6.07
CA ARG A 54 6.43 11.34 -4.76
C ARG A 54 7.02 10.09 -4.11
N ALA A 55 6.38 8.94 -4.32
CA ALA A 55 6.85 7.66 -3.81
C ALA A 55 8.07 7.10 -4.56
N SER A 56 8.43 7.67 -5.71
CA SER A 56 9.51 7.17 -6.58
C SER A 56 10.65 8.19 -6.82
N PRO A 57 11.28 8.74 -5.76
CA PRO A 57 12.39 9.68 -5.93
C PRO A 57 13.66 8.98 -6.42
N ASP A 58 14.61 9.76 -6.94
CA ASP A 58 15.94 9.26 -7.30
C ASP A 58 16.58 8.53 -6.10
N ASN A 59 17.15 7.35 -6.35
CA ASN A 59 17.73 6.42 -5.35
C ASN A 59 16.73 5.62 -4.49
N MET A 60 15.42 5.64 -4.78
CA MET A 60 14.46 4.79 -4.08
C MET A 60 14.83 3.30 -4.10
N GLU A 61 15.47 2.83 -5.18
CA GLU A 61 15.91 1.44 -5.37
C GLU A 61 16.93 0.96 -4.31
N ALA A 62 17.52 1.87 -3.53
CA ALA A 62 18.38 1.51 -2.41
C ALA A 62 17.58 1.03 -1.18
N PHE A 63 16.29 1.35 -1.10
CA PHE A 63 15.46 1.13 0.10
C PHE A 63 14.19 0.32 -0.17
N ILE A 64 13.61 0.45 -1.37
CA ILE A 64 12.34 -0.18 -1.74
C ILE A 64 12.41 -0.80 -3.14
N LEU A 65 11.55 -1.80 -3.38
CA LEU A 65 11.33 -2.40 -4.69
C LEU A 65 9.94 -2.09 -5.22
N ASP A 66 9.90 -1.71 -6.50
CA ASP A 66 8.72 -1.57 -7.34
C ASP A 66 7.52 -0.91 -6.61
N PRO A 67 7.58 0.39 -6.26
CA PRO A 67 6.39 1.09 -5.79
C PRO A 67 5.32 1.10 -6.88
N TYR A 68 4.09 0.77 -6.50
CA TYR A 68 2.95 0.77 -7.44
C TYR A 68 1.65 1.21 -6.77
N LEU A 69 0.74 1.71 -7.61
CA LEU A 69 -0.62 2.05 -7.22
C LEU A 69 -1.52 0.82 -7.17
N PHE A 70 -2.36 0.74 -6.15
CA PHE A 70 -3.43 -0.25 -6.06
C PHE A 70 -4.74 0.40 -5.61
N GLU A 71 -5.85 -0.22 -6.00
CA GLU A 71 -7.19 0.28 -5.72
C GLU A 71 -7.61 0.00 -4.27
N VAL A 72 -8.22 1.01 -3.65
CA VAL A 72 -8.83 0.94 -2.33
C VAL A 72 -10.29 1.38 -2.41
N SER A 73 -11.11 0.89 -1.50
CA SER A 73 -12.51 1.27 -1.35
C SER A 73 -12.75 1.92 0.00
N GLU A 74 -13.53 3.00 0.02
CA GLU A 74 -14.00 3.64 1.24
C GLU A 74 -15.00 2.73 1.98
N CYS A 75 -14.86 2.68 3.30
CA CYS A 75 -15.65 1.91 4.26
C CYS A 75 -16.01 2.80 5.46
N GLN A 76 -16.87 2.32 6.37
CA GLN A 76 -17.32 3.10 7.54
C GLN A 76 -16.15 3.60 8.42
N ASP A 77 -15.08 2.82 8.53
CA ASP A 77 -13.95 3.09 9.43
C ASP A 77 -12.66 3.50 8.69
N GLY A 78 -12.75 3.89 7.41
CA GLY A 78 -11.59 4.31 6.60
C GLY A 78 -11.54 3.63 5.24
N PHE A 79 -10.35 3.23 4.79
CA PHE A 79 -10.16 2.56 3.49
C PHE A 79 -9.78 1.09 3.67
N THR A 80 -10.09 0.28 2.67
CA THR A 80 -9.66 -1.11 2.58
C THR A 80 -9.16 -1.43 1.17
N PRO A 81 -8.11 -2.27 0.99
CA PRO A 81 -7.70 -2.69 -0.35
C PRO A 81 -8.83 -3.44 -1.05
N VAL A 82 -8.99 -3.24 -2.36
CA VAL A 82 -10.02 -3.98 -3.13
C VAL A 82 -9.56 -5.41 -3.47
N SER A 83 -8.27 -5.59 -3.75
CA SER A 83 -7.76 -6.90 -4.13
C SER A 83 -7.51 -7.81 -2.92
N VAL A 84 -7.69 -9.12 -3.11
CA VAL A 84 -7.38 -10.12 -2.09
C VAL A 84 -5.89 -10.10 -1.71
N ARG A 85 -5.00 -9.92 -2.70
CA ARG A 85 -3.56 -9.86 -2.49
C ARG A 85 -3.17 -8.71 -1.57
N GLU A 86 -3.65 -7.50 -1.87
CA GLU A 86 -3.30 -6.33 -1.06
C GLU A 86 -3.97 -6.38 0.32
N ASN A 87 -5.14 -7.00 0.45
CA ASN A 87 -5.72 -7.32 1.77
C ASN A 87 -4.81 -8.22 2.61
N ILE A 88 -4.29 -9.31 2.01
CA ILE A 88 -3.36 -10.21 2.70
C ILE A 88 -2.07 -9.47 3.04
N ARG A 89 -1.54 -8.63 2.15
CA ARG A 89 -0.34 -7.83 2.41
C ARG A 89 -0.53 -6.79 3.53
N ALA A 90 -1.72 -6.20 3.63
CA ALA A 90 -2.05 -5.21 4.67
C ALA A 90 -2.23 -5.84 6.05
N LYS A 91 -2.72 -7.08 6.12
CA LYS A 91 -3.01 -7.77 7.38
C LYS A 91 -1.90 -8.71 7.82
N GLY A 92 -1.33 -9.46 6.89
CA GLY A 92 -0.34 -10.50 7.12
C GLY A 92 -0.86 -11.92 6.80
N PRO A 93 -0.15 -12.97 7.24
CA PRO A 93 -0.48 -14.36 6.92
C PRO A 93 -1.88 -14.78 7.37
N THR A 94 -2.53 -15.61 6.56
CA THR A 94 -3.90 -16.10 6.80
C THR A 94 -3.98 -17.39 7.63
N VAL A 95 -2.85 -18.09 7.84
CA VAL A 95 -2.79 -19.37 8.56
C VAL A 95 -2.31 -19.22 10.01
N ARG A 96 -1.43 -18.26 10.28
CA ARG A 96 -0.89 -17.94 11.60
C ARG A 96 -1.15 -16.47 11.89
N THR A 97 -2.40 -16.15 12.22
CA THR A 97 -2.84 -14.76 12.33
C THR A 97 -2.15 -14.01 13.47
N ASP A 98 -1.61 -14.73 14.45
CA ASP A 98 -0.78 -14.27 15.55
C ASP A 98 0.60 -13.73 15.13
N LEU A 99 1.02 -13.96 13.89
CA LEU A 99 2.34 -13.56 13.37
C LEU A 99 2.27 -12.45 12.31
N GLY A 100 1.09 -11.90 12.03
CA GLY A 100 0.91 -10.83 11.04
C GLY A 100 0.69 -9.47 11.69
N LYS A 101 0.66 -8.40 10.88
CA LYS A 101 0.31 -7.03 11.31
C LYS A 101 -1.02 -6.96 12.04
N GLN A 102 -1.96 -7.82 11.68
CA GLN A 102 -3.24 -7.98 12.37
C GLN A 102 -3.13 -8.40 13.85
N ALA A 103 -1.97 -8.87 14.32
CA ALA A 103 -1.71 -9.22 15.72
C ALA A 103 -1.17 -8.06 16.54
N GLU A 104 -0.61 -7.02 15.91
CA GLU A 104 -0.05 -5.83 16.57
C GLU A 104 -1.13 -4.80 16.94
N ALA A 105 -2.29 -4.87 16.28
CA ALA A 105 -3.45 -4.02 16.54
C ALA A 105 -4.35 -4.52 17.70
N GLY A 106 -3.82 -5.40 18.56
CA GLY A 106 -4.52 -6.00 19.71
C GLY A 106 -4.26 -5.30 21.04
#